data_AF-A0AA39TES3-F1
#
_entry.id   AF-A0AA39TES3-F1
#
_cell.length_a   1.000
_cell.length_b   1.000
_cell.length_c   1.000
_cell.angle_alpha   90.00
_cell.angle_beta   90.00
_cell.angle_gamma   90.00
#
_symmetry.space_group_name_H-M   'P 1'
#
loop_
_entity.id
_entity.type
_entity.pdbx_description
1 polymer ?
#
loop_
_entity_poly.entity_id
_entity_poly.type
_entity_poly.pdbx_seq_one_letter_code
_entity_poly.pdbx_strand_id
1 'polypeptide(L)'
;MDEVRESSAWVATHSSHVVVDSSGIEKVVEKMSGSIPKVEWDYEGIHYFDNGPLTVQYLFVLDALNFCFWPDKELNYDHLASGLNAALQNDKSAFDADRLQKYTGPQLRELLKWPRPLPLEDERVRLLHEVGLELERNFGGKASNLVESCGKSAAKLVTLVTRHFPGFRDHSVYKGHQVFLYKRAQIFAADLWGAFKGKGYGELYDIDSLTMFADYIVPAVLQELGVLKYSSNLSSAIETNSEIASGSEEEVELRACSIYAVEKMRELFRAKSGNQVLSVELDLWLWSLGVQSQYLQHHRTLSIYY
;
A
#
# COMPACT_ATOMS: atom_id res chain seq x y z
N MET A 1 -13.95 -5.48 -1.65
CA MET A 1 -13.48 -4.68 -0.49
C MET A 1 -14.56 -3.70 -0.05
N ASP A 2 -15.76 -4.21 0.27
CA ASP A 2 -16.92 -3.33 0.52
C ASP A 2 -16.81 -2.68 1.89
N GLU A 3 -16.34 -3.40 2.90
CA GLU A 3 -16.07 -2.86 4.25
C GLU A 3 -15.12 -1.66 4.22
N VAL A 4 -14.08 -1.70 3.36
CA VAL A 4 -13.14 -0.59 3.15
C VAL A 4 -13.86 0.62 2.53
N ARG A 5 -14.65 0.40 1.48
CA ARG A 5 -15.41 1.47 0.80
C ARG A 5 -16.47 2.10 1.71
N GLU A 6 -17.25 1.28 2.39
CA GLU A 6 -18.35 1.71 3.26
C GLU A 6 -17.83 2.48 4.46
N SER A 7 -16.81 1.95 5.15
CA SER A 7 -16.21 2.66 6.28
C SER A 7 -15.50 3.94 5.85
N SER A 8 -14.84 3.95 4.69
CA SER A 8 -14.20 5.16 4.14
C SER A 8 -15.22 6.24 3.75
N ALA A 9 -16.33 5.85 3.12
CA ALA A 9 -17.44 6.76 2.80
C ALA A 9 -18.11 7.32 4.07
N TRP A 10 -18.24 6.49 5.11
CA TRP A 10 -18.75 6.94 6.40
C TRP A 10 -17.82 7.98 7.04
N VAL A 11 -16.51 7.73 7.08
CA VAL A 11 -15.53 8.73 7.55
C VAL A 11 -15.62 10.02 6.74
N ALA A 12 -15.63 9.94 5.41
CA ALA A 12 -15.67 11.12 4.53
C ALA A 12 -16.93 11.99 4.69
N THR A 13 -18.03 11.44 5.22
CA THR A 13 -19.27 12.20 5.52
C THR A 13 -19.31 12.76 6.94
N HIS A 14 -18.40 12.34 7.81
CA HIS A 14 -18.32 12.75 9.23
C HIS A 14 -16.99 13.43 9.57
N SER A 15 -16.14 13.68 8.56
CA SER A 15 -14.80 14.23 8.71
C SER A 15 -14.83 15.71 9.12
N SER A 16 -13.87 16.10 9.95
CA SER A 16 -13.70 17.47 10.45
C SER A 16 -12.43 18.15 9.92
N HIS A 17 -11.42 17.35 9.57
CA HIS A 17 -10.08 17.78 9.19
C HIS A 17 -9.79 17.63 7.70
N VAL A 18 -10.44 16.69 7.02
CA VAL A 18 -10.27 16.43 5.59
C VAL A 18 -11.61 16.45 4.86
N VAL A 19 -11.73 17.29 3.82
CA VAL A 19 -12.93 17.39 2.98
C VAL A 19 -12.58 16.91 1.57
N VAL A 20 -13.41 16.02 1.02
CA VAL A 20 -13.32 15.60 -0.38
C VAL A 20 -14.09 16.59 -1.25
N ASP A 21 -13.38 17.31 -2.12
CA ASP A 21 -13.94 18.35 -2.97
C ASP A 21 -14.37 17.81 -4.33
N SER A 22 -15.69 17.71 -4.54
CA SER A 22 -16.25 17.22 -5.81
C SER A 22 -15.80 18.05 -7.03
N SER A 23 -15.59 19.36 -6.86
CA SER A 23 -15.08 20.22 -7.94
C SER A 23 -13.63 19.88 -8.33
N GLY A 24 -12.81 19.47 -7.36
CA GLY A 24 -11.45 18.98 -7.61
C GLY A 24 -11.47 17.67 -8.39
N ILE A 25 -12.34 16.74 -7.98
CA ILE A 25 -12.55 15.46 -8.69
C ILE A 25 -12.94 15.71 -10.15
N GLU A 26 -13.93 16.57 -10.39
CA GLU A 26 -14.38 16.91 -11.75
C GLU A 26 -13.25 17.47 -12.61
N LYS A 27 -12.48 18.43 -12.07
CA LYS A 27 -11.32 19.03 -12.77
C LYS A 27 -10.27 17.98 -13.15
N VAL A 28 -9.95 17.07 -12.25
CA VAL A 28 -8.97 16.00 -12.53
C VAL A 28 -9.49 15.08 -13.64
N VAL A 29 -10.72 14.58 -13.51
CA VAL A 29 -11.31 13.66 -14.51
C VAL A 29 -11.45 14.32 -15.88
N GLU A 30 -11.83 15.61 -15.93
CA GLU A 30 -11.89 16.38 -17.18
C GLU A 30 -10.53 16.58 -17.82
N LYS A 31 -9.51 16.94 -17.02
CA LYS A 31 -8.14 17.11 -17.51
C LYS A 31 -7.59 15.82 -18.13
N MET A 32 -7.96 14.66 -17.59
CA MET A 32 -7.54 13.35 -18.10
C MET A 32 -8.29 12.91 -19.36
N SER A 33 -9.30 13.66 -19.82
CA SER A 33 -10.04 13.38 -21.08
C SER A 33 -10.52 11.93 -21.22
N GLY A 34 -10.86 11.28 -20.10
CA GLY A 34 -11.43 9.94 -20.08
C GLY A 34 -10.44 8.77 -19.98
N SER A 35 -9.13 9.00 -19.88
CA SER A 35 -8.11 7.96 -19.65
C SER A 35 -6.95 8.47 -18.79
N ILE A 36 -6.40 7.62 -17.93
CA ILE A 36 -5.20 7.96 -17.14
C ILE A 36 -3.92 7.44 -17.82
N PRO A 37 -2.75 8.07 -17.57
CA PRO A 37 -1.48 7.52 -17.98
C PRO A 37 -1.28 6.10 -17.44
N LYS A 38 -0.88 5.17 -18.31
CA LYS A 38 -0.57 3.81 -17.88
C LYS A 38 0.80 3.76 -17.23
N VAL A 39 0.84 3.32 -15.99
CA VAL A 39 2.08 3.04 -15.24
C VAL A 39 2.26 1.54 -15.16
N GLU A 40 3.43 1.04 -15.57
CA GLU A 40 3.76 -0.38 -15.42
C GLU A 40 4.26 -0.65 -13.99
N TRP A 41 3.99 -1.86 -13.47
CA TRP A 41 4.29 -2.21 -12.08
C TRP A 41 5.79 -2.13 -11.72
N ASP A 42 6.68 -2.59 -12.59
CA ASP A 42 8.15 -2.54 -12.39
C ASP A 42 8.79 -1.49 -13.30
N TYR A 43 8.26 -0.26 -13.28
CA TYR A 43 8.79 0.79 -14.15
C TYR A 43 10.22 1.20 -13.77
N GLU A 44 10.63 1.00 -12.51
CA GLU A 44 11.98 1.24 -12.01
C GLU A 44 12.97 0.10 -12.34
N GLY A 45 12.48 -1.12 -12.60
CA GLY A 45 13.31 -2.30 -12.85
C GLY A 45 14.06 -2.81 -11.61
N ILE A 46 13.47 -2.62 -10.42
CA ILE A 46 14.10 -2.90 -9.12
C ILE A 46 13.61 -4.20 -8.48
N HIS A 47 12.53 -4.78 -8.99
CA HIS A 47 11.88 -5.93 -8.38
C HIS A 47 12.50 -7.27 -8.80
N TYR A 48 12.40 -8.27 -7.91
CA TYR A 48 12.76 -9.65 -8.26
C TYR A 48 11.63 -10.28 -9.08
N PHE A 49 11.97 -10.90 -10.21
CA PHE A 49 11.00 -11.63 -11.02
C PHE A 49 11.64 -12.86 -11.69
N ASP A 50 11.05 -14.03 -11.44
CA ASP A 50 11.42 -15.31 -12.05
C ASP A 50 10.23 -16.06 -12.68
N ASN A 51 9.07 -15.39 -12.75
CA ASN A 51 7.82 -15.98 -13.22
C ASN A 51 7.41 -17.26 -12.45
N GLY A 52 7.89 -17.42 -11.21
CA GLY A 52 7.69 -18.61 -10.39
C GLY A 52 7.33 -18.29 -8.93
N PRO A 53 7.30 -19.33 -8.07
CA PRO A 53 6.92 -19.20 -6.66
C PRO A 53 7.80 -18.24 -5.86
N LEU A 54 9.07 -18.08 -6.24
CA LEU A 54 10.00 -17.21 -5.51
C LEU A 54 9.69 -15.73 -5.74
N THR A 55 9.13 -15.35 -6.90
CA THR A 55 8.52 -14.02 -7.10
C THR A 55 7.38 -13.80 -6.09
N VAL A 56 6.50 -14.79 -5.89
CA VAL A 56 5.40 -14.67 -4.91
C VAL A 56 5.93 -14.50 -3.49
N GLN A 57 6.97 -15.26 -3.12
CA GLN A 57 7.63 -15.16 -1.83
C GLN A 57 8.29 -13.78 -1.62
N TYR A 58 8.97 -13.27 -2.66
CA TYR A 58 9.55 -11.92 -2.69
C TYR A 58 8.52 -10.84 -2.43
N LEU A 59 7.42 -10.82 -3.20
CA LEU A 59 6.36 -9.82 -3.09
C LEU A 59 5.75 -9.82 -1.68
N PHE A 60 5.51 -11.01 -1.12
CA PHE A 60 4.92 -11.10 0.21
C PHE A 60 5.85 -10.54 1.31
N VAL A 61 7.16 -10.79 1.21
CA VAL A 61 8.16 -10.22 2.13
C VAL A 61 8.33 -8.72 1.92
N LEU A 62 8.34 -8.26 0.67
CA LEU A 62 8.39 -6.85 0.30
C LEU A 62 7.23 -6.09 0.95
N ASP A 63 5.99 -6.57 0.78
CA ASP A 63 4.80 -5.93 1.32
C ASP A 63 4.69 -6.04 2.84
N ALA A 64 5.25 -7.10 3.43
CA ALA A 64 5.41 -7.19 4.88
C ALA A 64 6.35 -6.13 5.46
N LEU A 65 7.16 -5.47 4.63
CA LEU A 65 8.10 -4.42 5.00
C LEU A 65 7.78 -3.05 4.37
N ASN A 66 6.79 -2.96 3.48
CA ASN A 66 6.47 -1.75 2.72
C ASN A 66 5.66 -0.71 3.54
N PHE A 67 6.33 -0.10 4.52
CA PHE A 67 5.77 0.97 5.35
C PHE A 67 6.84 1.94 5.86
N CYS A 68 6.42 3.18 6.13
CA CYS A 68 7.09 4.22 6.92
C CYS A 68 8.59 4.41 6.63
N PHE A 69 8.91 5.08 5.52
CA PHE A 69 10.28 5.41 5.13
C PHE A 69 10.71 6.83 5.57
N TRP A 70 9.74 7.74 5.74
CA TRP A 70 10.00 9.17 5.98
C TRP A 70 10.91 9.54 7.17
N PRO A 71 11.05 8.76 8.26
CA PRO A 71 11.93 9.13 9.36
C PRO A 71 13.42 9.19 8.97
N ASP A 72 13.83 8.44 7.95
CA ASP A 72 15.16 8.51 7.35
C ASP A 72 15.06 9.10 5.93
N LYS A 73 15.53 10.34 5.76
CA LYS A 73 15.39 11.08 4.49
C LYS A 73 16.09 10.44 3.29
N GLU A 74 17.07 9.57 3.52
CA GLU A 74 17.76 8.86 2.44
C GLU A 74 17.06 7.54 2.12
N LEU A 75 16.26 7.00 3.04
CA LEU A 75 15.55 5.74 2.85
C LEU A 75 14.27 5.98 2.04
N ASN A 76 14.04 5.13 1.06
CA ASN A 76 12.81 5.12 0.27
C ASN A 76 12.44 3.67 -0.11
N TYR A 77 11.32 3.52 -0.81
CA TYR A 77 10.83 2.25 -1.31
C TYR A 77 11.88 1.50 -2.16
N ASP A 78 12.61 2.20 -3.03
CA ASP A 78 13.56 1.57 -3.94
C ASP A 78 14.68 0.83 -3.20
N HIS A 79 15.15 1.37 -2.07
CA HIS A 79 16.15 0.70 -1.24
C HIS A 79 15.64 -0.61 -0.66
N LEU A 80 14.36 -0.66 -0.27
CA LEU A 80 13.72 -1.89 0.19
C LEU A 80 13.60 -2.90 -0.96
N ALA A 81 12.98 -2.51 -2.07
CA ALA A 81 12.71 -3.39 -3.20
C ALA A 81 13.99 -3.94 -3.85
N SER A 82 14.96 -3.06 -4.15
CA SER A 82 16.25 -3.44 -4.76
C SER A 82 17.15 -4.23 -3.81
N GLY A 83 17.13 -3.92 -2.51
CA GLY A 83 17.86 -4.67 -1.48
C GLY A 83 17.38 -6.11 -1.37
N LEU A 84 16.06 -6.30 -1.22
CA LEU A 84 15.45 -7.64 -1.18
C LEU A 84 15.66 -8.41 -2.50
N ASN A 85 15.60 -7.73 -3.64
CA ASN A 85 15.92 -8.35 -4.94
C ASN A 85 17.37 -8.84 -4.98
N ALA A 86 18.33 -7.98 -4.63
CA ALA A 86 19.74 -8.35 -4.58
C ALA A 86 20.02 -9.51 -3.61
N ALA A 87 19.34 -9.54 -2.46
CA ALA A 87 19.44 -10.65 -1.52
C ALA A 87 19.00 -11.99 -2.16
N LEU A 88 17.86 -12.03 -2.86
CA LEU A 88 17.40 -13.22 -3.56
C LEU A 88 18.23 -13.60 -4.79
N GLN A 89 18.87 -12.63 -5.45
CA GLN A 89 19.81 -12.95 -6.52
C GLN A 89 21.06 -13.65 -5.98
N ASN A 90 21.53 -13.24 -4.80
CA ASN A 90 22.70 -13.85 -4.15
C ASN A 90 22.37 -15.20 -3.48
N ASP A 91 21.21 -15.32 -2.86
CA ASP A 91 20.78 -16.51 -2.13
C ASP A 91 19.28 -16.73 -2.31
N LYS A 92 18.92 -17.74 -3.13
CA LYS A 92 17.53 -18.10 -3.42
C LYS A 92 16.74 -18.58 -2.20
N SER A 93 17.43 -18.96 -1.12
CA SER A 93 16.83 -19.37 0.15
C SER A 93 16.66 -18.20 1.14
N ALA A 94 17.07 -16.97 0.79
CA ALA A 94 17.06 -15.85 1.72
C ALA A 94 15.70 -15.64 2.42
N PHE A 95 14.59 -15.93 1.72
CA PHE A 95 13.24 -15.76 2.26
C PHE A 95 12.52 -17.08 2.56
N ASP A 96 13.26 -18.17 2.78
CA ASP A 96 12.71 -19.39 3.32
C ASP A 96 12.13 -19.13 4.72
N ALA A 97 10.98 -19.77 5.01
CA ALA A 97 10.20 -19.50 6.20
C ALA A 97 11.00 -19.64 7.51
N ASP A 98 11.88 -20.63 7.62
CA ASP A 98 12.69 -20.85 8.82
C ASP A 98 13.80 -19.81 8.99
N ARG A 99 14.22 -19.15 7.90
CA ARG A 99 15.20 -18.05 7.92
C ARG A 99 14.54 -16.73 8.23
N LEU A 100 13.34 -16.48 7.68
CA LEU A 100 12.53 -15.31 8.01
C LEU A 100 12.32 -15.17 9.52
N GLN A 101 12.11 -16.29 10.22
CA GLN A 101 11.95 -16.37 11.69
C GLN A 101 13.19 -16.01 12.51
N LYS A 102 14.38 -15.97 11.89
CA LYS A 102 15.66 -15.81 12.58
C LYS A 102 16.34 -14.49 12.27
N TYR A 103 15.85 -13.74 11.28
CA TYR A 103 16.46 -12.46 10.94
C TYR A 103 16.48 -11.51 12.13
N THR A 104 17.58 -10.80 12.27
CA THR A 104 17.76 -9.72 13.24
C THR A 104 17.79 -8.37 12.50
N GLY A 105 17.64 -7.26 13.23
CA GLY A 105 17.77 -5.92 12.65
C GLY A 105 19.06 -5.72 11.85
N PRO A 106 20.25 -6.07 12.39
CA PRO A 106 21.50 -6.04 11.64
C PRO A 106 21.51 -6.88 10.36
N GLN A 107 20.93 -8.08 10.37
CA GLN A 107 20.87 -8.91 9.17
C GLN A 107 19.87 -8.37 8.14
N LEU A 108 18.73 -7.80 8.58
CA LEU A 108 17.81 -7.10 7.69
C LEU A 108 18.52 -5.92 7.01
N ARG A 109 19.29 -5.13 7.75
CA ARG A 109 20.11 -4.07 7.17
C ARG A 109 21.13 -4.59 6.17
N GLU A 110 21.77 -5.72 6.45
CA GLU A 110 22.71 -6.35 5.51
C GLU A 110 22.01 -6.76 4.21
N LEU A 111 20.81 -7.35 4.28
CA LEU A 111 19.99 -7.66 3.11
C LEU A 111 19.69 -6.41 2.28
N LEU A 112 19.35 -5.31 2.94
CA LEU A 112 19.02 -4.04 2.30
C LEU A 112 20.24 -3.18 1.94
N LYS A 113 21.45 -3.62 2.31
CA LYS A 113 22.69 -2.82 2.25
C LYS A 113 22.55 -1.45 2.92
N TRP A 114 21.79 -1.39 4.02
CA TRP A 114 21.50 -0.15 4.73
C TRP A 114 22.47 0.05 5.91
N PRO A 115 23.15 1.20 6.04
CA PRO A 115 24.28 1.35 6.96
C PRO A 115 23.91 1.64 8.42
N ARG A 116 22.63 1.92 8.71
CA ARG A 116 22.15 2.42 10.02
C ARG A 116 20.76 1.87 10.35
N PRO A 117 20.29 1.94 11.61
CA PRO A 117 18.99 1.39 11.99
C PRO A 117 17.84 1.86 11.10
N LEU A 118 16.98 0.92 10.70
CA LEU A 118 15.78 1.23 9.92
C LEU A 118 14.70 1.91 10.79
N PRO A 119 13.84 2.78 10.23
CA PRO A 119 12.63 3.19 10.91
C PRO A 119 11.79 1.96 11.30
N LEU A 120 11.39 1.89 12.57
CA LEU A 120 10.63 0.76 13.14
C LEU A 120 11.31 -0.61 12.90
N GLU A 121 12.65 -0.66 13.02
CA GLU A 121 13.44 -1.87 12.74
C GLU A 121 12.95 -3.12 13.51
N ASP A 122 12.66 -2.98 14.80
CA ASP A 122 12.17 -4.10 15.60
C ASP A 122 10.82 -4.62 15.11
N GLU A 123 9.92 -3.72 14.66
CA GLU A 123 8.65 -4.11 14.05
C GLU A 123 8.84 -4.77 12.69
N ARG A 124 9.79 -4.29 11.87
CA ARG A 124 10.15 -4.94 10.59
C ARG A 124 10.61 -6.38 10.82
N VAL A 125 11.48 -6.59 11.81
CA VAL A 125 11.95 -7.92 12.20
C VAL A 125 10.79 -8.78 12.71
N ARG A 126 9.96 -8.23 13.60
CA ARG A 126 8.76 -8.93 14.12
C ARG A 126 7.84 -9.37 12.99
N LEU A 127 7.64 -8.54 11.97
CA LEU A 127 6.81 -8.86 10.80
C LEU A 127 7.45 -9.93 9.90
N LEU A 128 8.77 -9.94 9.73
CA LEU A 128 9.46 -11.06 9.07
C LEU A 128 9.23 -12.38 9.82
N HIS A 129 9.32 -12.35 11.15
CA HIS A 129 9.09 -13.52 11.98
C HIS A 129 7.66 -14.01 11.87
N GLU A 130 6.69 -13.09 11.90
CA GLU A 130 5.28 -13.38 11.68
C GLU A 130 5.04 -14.06 10.33
N VAL A 131 5.61 -13.51 9.25
CA VAL A 131 5.52 -14.10 7.90
C VAL A 131 6.10 -15.52 7.90
N GLY A 132 7.30 -15.71 8.42
CA GLY A 132 7.95 -17.02 8.45
C GLY A 132 7.15 -18.06 9.24
N LEU A 133 6.70 -17.72 10.45
CA LEU A 133 5.93 -18.61 11.32
C LEU A 133 4.61 -19.03 10.68
N GLU A 134 3.84 -18.06 10.16
CA GLU A 134 2.50 -18.34 9.62
C GLU A 134 2.57 -19.07 8.28
N LEU A 135 3.57 -18.77 7.44
CA LEU A 135 3.81 -19.54 6.22
C LEU A 135 4.19 -20.99 6.54
N GLU A 136 5.11 -21.23 7.48
CA GLU A 136 5.50 -22.59 7.86
C GLU A 136 4.31 -23.37 8.42
N ARG A 137 3.55 -22.76 9.32
CA ARG A 137 2.43 -23.40 10.02
C ARG A 137 1.25 -23.74 9.12
N ASN A 138 0.86 -22.83 8.22
CA ASN A 138 -0.41 -22.93 7.50
C ASN A 138 -0.26 -23.09 5.98
N PHE A 139 0.92 -22.77 5.43
CA PHE A 139 1.14 -22.71 3.98
C PHE A 139 2.40 -23.46 3.53
N GLY A 140 2.93 -24.39 4.36
CA GLY A 140 4.08 -25.22 4.01
C GLY A 140 5.35 -24.43 3.70
N GLY A 141 5.50 -23.25 4.32
CA GLY A 141 6.62 -22.34 4.17
C GLY A 141 6.60 -21.50 2.89
N LYS A 142 5.52 -21.53 2.09
CA LYS A 142 5.49 -20.90 0.76
C LYS A 142 4.31 -19.95 0.60
N ALA A 143 4.59 -18.70 0.24
CA ALA A 143 3.55 -17.71 -0.10
C ALA A 143 2.73 -18.11 -1.35
N SER A 144 3.28 -18.93 -2.26
CA SER A 144 2.52 -19.49 -3.39
C SER A 144 1.32 -20.32 -2.94
N ASN A 145 1.44 -21.08 -1.85
CA ASN A 145 0.33 -21.89 -1.32
C ASN A 145 -0.78 -21.02 -0.73
N LEU A 146 -0.41 -19.88 -0.12
CA LEU A 146 -1.36 -18.85 0.30
C LEU A 146 -2.13 -18.29 -0.91
N VAL A 147 -1.42 -17.90 -1.98
CA VAL A 147 -2.04 -17.38 -3.21
C VAL A 147 -2.95 -18.43 -3.87
N GLU A 148 -2.52 -19.68 -3.98
CA GLU A 148 -3.36 -20.75 -4.53
C GLU A 148 -4.66 -20.97 -3.72
N SER A 149 -4.59 -20.83 -2.40
CA SER A 149 -5.76 -21.00 -1.51
C SER A 149 -6.84 -19.92 -1.68
N CYS A 150 -6.50 -18.76 -2.27
CA CYS A 150 -7.47 -17.70 -2.55
C CYS A 150 -8.42 -18.05 -3.69
N GLY A 151 -8.12 -19.09 -4.49
CA GLY A 151 -8.97 -19.49 -5.60
C GLY A 151 -9.13 -18.38 -6.66
N LYS A 152 -8.05 -17.64 -6.92
CA LYS A 152 -7.98 -16.54 -7.90
C LYS A 152 -8.86 -15.32 -7.57
N SER A 153 -9.24 -15.13 -6.31
CA SER A 153 -9.94 -13.92 -5.87
C SER A 153 -8.99 -12.99 -5.11
N ALA A 154 -8.82 -11.76 -5.59
CA ALA A 154 -8.10 -10.68 -4.93
C ALA A 154 -8.74 -10.36 -3.57
N ALA A 155 -10.07 -10.27 -3.50
CA ALA A 155 -10.77 -9.99 -2.24
C ALA A 155 -10.52 -11.10 -1.21
N LYS A 156 -10.64 -12.37 -1.62
CA LYS A 156 -10.36 -13.51 -0.75
C LYS A 156 -8.88 -13.58 -0.35
N LEU A 157 -7.96 -13.20 -1.23
CA LEU A 157 -6.54 -13.12 -0.90
C LEU A 157 -6.29 -12.10 0.22
N VAL A 158 -6.85 -10.90 0.11
CA VAL A 158 -6.79 -9.88 1.17
C VAL A 158 -7.36 -10.44 2.48
N THR A 159 -8.52 -11.09 2.45
CA THR A 159 -9.12 -11.72 3.64
C THR A 159 -8.23 -12.80 4.26
N LEU A 160 -7.58 -13.64 3.44
CA LEU A 160 -6.67 -14.67 3.94
C LEU A 160 -5.42 -14.06 4.58
N VAL A 161 -4.83 -13.06 3.94
CA VAL A 161 -3.68 -12.32 4.46
C VAL A 161 -4.02 -11.69 5.81
N THR A 162 -5.10 -10.90 5.89
CA THR A 162 -5.47 -10.23 7.15
C THR A 162 -5.90 -11.22 8.23
N ARG A 163 -6.48 -12.37 7.87
CA ARG A 163 -6.82 -13.42 8.83
C ARG A 163 -5.59 -14.06 9.46
N HIS A 164 -4.58 -14.40 8.66
CA HIS A 164 -3.41 -15.15 9.13
C HIS A 164 -2.29 -14.28 9.67
N PHE A 165 -2.11 -13.07 9.15
CA PHE A 165 -0.98 -12.20 9.45
C PHE A 165 -1.47 -10.89 10.12
N PRO A 166 -1.48 -10.83 11.48
CA PRO A 166 -1.93 -9.64 12.22
C PRO A 166 -1.27 -8.33 11.80
N GLY A 167 -0.02 -8.34 11.36
CA GLY A 167 0.71 -7.18 10.87
C GLY A 167 0.08 -6.52 9.64
N PHE A 168 -0.75 -7.25 8.90
CA PHE A 168 -1.50 -6.75 7.76
C PHE A 168 -2.92 -6.26 8.11
N ARG A 169 -3.38 -6.39 9.37
CA ARG A 169 -4.72 -5.96 9.83
C ARG A 169 -4.81 -4.46 10.05
N ASP A 170 -4.58 -3.72 8.98
CA ASP A 170 -4.66 -2.27 8.95
C ASP A 170 -6.12 -1.80 9.06
N HIS A 171 -6.50 -1.44 10.28
CA HIS A 171 -7.82 -0.96 10.65
C HIS A 171 -7.71 0.00 11.85
N SER A 172 -8.68 0.91 12.00
CA SER A 172 -8.72 1.89 13.10
C SER A 172 -10.14 2.08 13.64
N VAL A 173 -10.28 2.85 14.72
CA VAL A 173 -11.58 3.26 15.26
C VAL A 173 -11.70 4.77 15.12
N TYR A 174 -12.72 5.23 14.41
CA TYR A 174 -13.00 6.65 14.20
C TYR A 174 -14.40 6.97 14.71
N LYS A 175 -14.50 7.86 15.70
CA LYS A 175 -15.78 8.27 16.33
C LYS A 175 -16.66 7.06 16.70
N GLY A 176 -16.03 6.04 17.29
CA GLY A 176 -16.68 4.79 17.73
C GLY A 176 -17.02 3.79 16.62
N HIS A 177 -16.68 4.06 15.35
CA HIS A 177 -16.93 3.18 14.22
C HIS A 177 -15.62 2.51 13.76
N GLN A 178 -15.72 1.22 13.44
CA GLN A 178 -14.61 0.47 12.88
C GLN A 178 -14.35 0.91 11.44
N VAL A 179 -13.09 1.25 11.13
CA VAL A 179 -12.63 1.64 9.80
C VAL A 179 -11.61 0.64 9.31
N PHE A 180 -11.76 0.20 8.05
CA PHE A 180 -10.92 -0.82 7.43
C PHE A 180 -10.13 -0.21 6.27
N LEU A 181 -8.83 -0.51 6.20
CA LEU A 181 -7.92 0.08 5.20
C LEU A 181 -7.12 -1.01 4.46
N TYR A 182 -6.57 -1.99 5.20
CA TYR A 182 -5.89 -3.17 4.67
C TYR A 182 -4.81 -2.88 3.62
N LYS A 183 -4.13 -1.73 3.70
CA LYS A 183 -3.26 -1.18 2.65
C LYS A 183 -2.28 -2.21 2.08
N ARG A 184 -1.41 -2.77 2.92
CA ARG A 184 -0.36 -3.71 2.49
C ARG A 184 -0.89 -5.06 2.00
N ALA A 185 -2.05 -5.50 2.51
CA ALA A 185 -2.69 -6.72 2.02
C ALA A 185 -3.28 -6.53 0.62
N GLN A 186 -3.84 -5.33 0.36
CA GLN A 186 -4.31 -4.97 -0.97
C GLN A 186 -3.15 -4.78 -1.96
N ILE A 187 -2.03 -4.16 -1.54
CA ILE A 187 -0.81 -4.07 -2.36
C ILE A 187 -0.34 -5.46 -2.78
N PHE A 188 -0.26 -6.44 -1.88
CA PHE A 188 0.18 -7.79 -2.25
C PHE A 188 -0.66 -8.42 -3.37
N ALA A 189 -1.98 -8.24 -3.34
CA ALA A 189 -2.84 -8.71 -4.42
C ALA A 189 -2.59 -7.94 -5.74
N ALA A 190 -2.38 -6.62 -5.67
CA ALA A 190 -2.09 -5.78 -6.82
C ALA A 190 -0.71 -6.04 -7.43
N ASP A 191 0.31 -6.27 -6.60
CA ASP A 191 1.67 -6.61 -7.01
C ASP A 191 1.71 -7.95 -7.73
N LEU A 192 0.98 -8.96 -7.25
CA LEU A 192 0.83 -10.22 -7.97
C LEU A 192 0.18 -10.02 -9.34
N TRP A 193 -0.91 -9.26 -9.39
CA TRP A 193 -1.60 -8.95 -10.64
C TRP A 193 -0.70 -8.20 -11.63
N GLY A 194 0.04 -7.21 -11.16
CA GLY A 194 0.98 -6.40 -11.94
C GLY A 194 2.18 -7.20 -12.44
N ALA A 195 2.90 -7.87 -11.53
CA ALA A 195 4.10 -8.65 -11.85
C ALA A 195 3.83 -9.77 -12.86
N PHE A 196 2.71 -10.49 -12.69
CA PHE A 196 2.34 -11.59 -13.59
C PHE A 196 1.39 -11.17 -14.72
N LYS A 197 1.09 -9.87 -14.87
CA LYS A 197 0.24 -9.31 -15.94
C LYS A 197 -1.12 -10.01 -16.05
N GLY A 198 -1.76 -10.26 -14.91
CA GLY A 198 -3.06 -10.93 -14.83
C GLY A 198 -3.06 -12.42 -15.18
N LYS A 199 -1.91 -13.10 -15.16
CA LYS A 199 -1.76 -14.53 -15.50
C LYS A 199 -1.15 -15.32 -14.35
N GLY A 200 -1.29 -16.65 -14.35
CA GLY A 200 -0.63 -17.50 -13.35
C GLY A 200 -1.00 -17.08 -11.92
N TYR A 201 0.01 -16.74 -11.11
CA TYR A 201 -0.21 -16.25 -9.73
C TYR A 201 -0.90 -14.88 -9.65
N GLY A 202 -0.85 -14.07 -10.71
CA GLY A 202 -1.57 -12.79 -10.79
C GLY A 202 -2.93 -12.87 -11.46
N GLU A 203 -3.41 -14.07 -11.83
CA GLU A 203 -4.75 -14.25 -12.39
C GLU A 203 -5.80 -14.11 -11.30
N LEU A 204 -6.15 -12.86 -10.97
CA LEU A 204 -7.15 -12.49 -9.97
C LEU A 204 -8.39 -11.93 -10.67
N TYR A 205 -9.52 -12.65 -10.62
CA TYR A 205 -10.68 -12.35 -11.46
C TYR A 205 -11.47 -11.09 -11.02
N ASP A 206 -11.36 -10.70 -9.76
CA ASP A 206 -12.03 -9.57 -9.11
C ASP A 206 -11.04 -8.50 -8.66
N ILE A 207 -9.97 -8.27 -9.44
CA ILE A 207 -8.96 -7.24 -9.14
C ILE A 207 -9.58 -5.83 -9.00
N ASP A 208 -10.68 -5.58 -9.70
CA ASP A 208 -11.46 -4.34 -9.65
C ASP A 208 -12.23 -4.15 -8.33
N SER A 209 -12.22 -5.17 -7.46
CA SER A 209 -12.77 -5.11 -6.11
C SER A 209 -11.82 -4.45 -5.10
N LEU A 210 -10.52 -4.33 -5.40
CA LEU A 210 -9.55 -3.60 -4.58
C LEU A 210 -9.83 -2.08 -4.61
N THR A 211 -9.35 -1.37 -3.61
CA THR A 211 -9.36 0.11 -3.55
C THR A 211 -7.96 0.67 -3.81
N MET A 212 -7.82 1.99 -3.73
CA MET A 212 -6.50 2.63 -3.61
C MET A 212 -5.85 2.30 -2.26
N PHE A 213 -4.53 2.50 -2.17
CA PHE A 213 -3.68 2.10 -1.07
C PHE A 213 -3.29 3.33 -0.25
N ALA A 214 -4.11 3.66 0.76
CA ALA A 214 -3.96 4.89 1.54
C ALA A 214 -2.64 4.95 2.33
N ASP A 215 -1.62 5.54 1.72
CA ASP A 215 -0.31 5.85 2.28
C ASP A 215 -0.18 7.34 2.63
N TYR A 216 1.04 7.86 2.76
CA TYR A 216 1.28 9.29 2.97
C TYR A 216 1.49 10.09 1.68
N ILE A 217 1.77 9.45 0.54
CA ILE A 217 2.03 10.12 -0.73
C ILE A 217 0.73 10.48 -1.45
N VAL A 218 -0.17 9.53 -1.64
CA VAL A 218 -1.40 9.73 -2.42
C VAL A 218 -2.32 10.80 -1.82
N PRO A 219 -2.55 10.89 -0.49
CA PRO A 219 -3.32 12.00 0.08
C PRO A 219 -2.70 13.37 -0.24
N ALA A 220 -1.36 13.48 -0.19
CA ALA A 220 -0.67 14.72 -0.51
C ALA A 220 -0.87 15.12 -1.98
N VAL A 221 -0.74 14.16 -2.91
CA VAL A 221 -1.02 14.39 -4.34
C VAL A 221 -2.47 14.81 -4.57
N LEU A 222 -3.43 14.14 -3.92
CA LEU A 222 -4.85 14.50 -4.02
C LEU A 222 -5.12 15.92 -3.49
N GLN A 223 -4.38 16.38 -2.48
CA GLN A 223 -4.46 17.75 -1.99
C GLN A 223 -3.89 18.76 -2.98
N GLU A 224 -2.73 18.49 -3.60
CA GLU A 224 -2.15 19.36 -4.65
C GLU A 224 -3.08 19.47 -5.87
N LEU A 225 -3.78 18.38 -6.21
CA LEU A 225 -4.79 18.35 -7.26
C LEU A 225 -6.10 19.06 -6.88
N GLY A 226 -6.23 19.51 -5.63
CA GLY A 226 -7.43 20.15 -5.11
C GLY A 226 -8.60 19.20 -4.87
N VAL A 227 -8.36 17.88 -4.88
CA VAL A 227 -9.35 16.84 -4.59
C VAL A 227 -9.59 16.71 -3.08
N LEU A 228 -8.54 16.86 -2.27
CA LEU A 228 -8.64 16.95 -0.82
C LEU A 228 -8.38 18.38 -0.34
N LYS A 229 -9.16 18.81 0.65
CA LYS A 229 -8.95 20.08 1.38
C LYS A 229 -8.74 19.78 2.84
N TYR A 230 -7.72 20.38 3.43
CA TYR A 230 -7.38 20.17 4.84
C TYR A 230 -7.79 21.36 5.69
N SER A 231 -8.16 21.08 6.95
CA SER A 231 -8.32 22.10 7.98
C SER A 231 -7.01 22.87 8.20
N SER A 232 -7.09 24.10 8.70
CA SER A 232 -5.91 24.94 8.96
C SER A 232 -4.89 24.26 9.89
N ASN A 233 -5.37 23.55 10.91
CA ASN A 233 -4.52 22.86 11.87
C ASN A 233 -3.78 21.68 11.22
N LEU A 234 -4.49 20.90 10.39
CA LEU A 234 -3.89 19.79 9.68
C LEU A 234 -2.85 20.26 8.65
N SER A 235 -3.16 21.29 7.87
CA SER A 235 -2.19 21.90 6.95
C SER A 235 -0.95 22.40 7.70
N SER A 236 -1.14 23.12 8.82
CA SER A 236 -0.03 23.63 9.63
C SER A 236 0.82 22.50 10.22
N ALA A 237 0.23 21.40 10.66
CA ALA A 237 0.96 20.23 11.13
C ALA A 237 1.85 19.62 10.03
N ILE A 238 1.31 19.48 8.81
CA ILE A 238 2.04 18.97 7.64
C ILE A 238 3.18 19.93 7.26
N GLU A 239 2.91 21.23 7.13
CA GLU A 239 3.88 22.27 6.75
C GLU A 239 5.04 22.35 7.75
N THR A 240 4.74 22.25 9.05
CA THR A 240 5.73 22.28 10.14
C THR A 240 6.40 20.93 10.38
N ASN A 241 6.04 19.89 9.61
CA ASN A 241 6.54 18.54 9.78
C ASN A 241 6.28 17.94 11.18
N SER A 242 5.19 18.37 11.80
CA SER A 242 4.71 17.83 13.07
C SER A 242 4.18 16.41 12.87
N GLU A 243 4.50 15.52 13.80
CA GLU A 243 4.00 14.15 13.75
C GLU A 243 2.50 14.11 14.07
N ILE A 244 1.75 13.39 13.24
CA ILE A 244 0.34 13.07 13.44
C ILE A 244 0.27 11.64 13.97
N ALA A 245 -0.32 11.49 15.15
CA ALA A 245 -0.40 10.20 15.83
C ALA A 245 -1.19 9.18 15.00
N SER A 246 -0.68 7.95 14.92
CA SER A 246 -1.39 6.86 14.25
C SER A 246 -2.72 6.58 14.97
N GLY A 247 -3.80 6.49 14.21
CA GLY A 247 -5.15 6.32 14.73
C GLY A 247 -5.82 7.60 15.24
N SER A 248 -5.21 8.78 15.07
CA SER A 248 -5.88 10.06 15.35
C SER A 248 -7.00 10.33 14.34
N GLU A 249 -7.91 11.26 14.66
CA GLU A 249 -8.96 11.65 13.72
C GLU A 249 -8.37 12.17 12.40
N GLU A 250 -7.31 12.98 12.46
CA GLU A 250 -6.63 13.51 11.29
C GLU A 250 -6.02 12.41 10.42
N GLU A 251 -5.32 11.44 11.02
CA GLU A 251 -4.69 10.35 10.27
C GLU A 251 -5.73 9.43 9.62
N VAL A 252 -6.78 9.05 10.36
CA VAL A 252 -7.84 8.21 9.80
C VAL A 252 -8.59 8.92 8.69
N GLU A 253 -8.88 10.22 8.85
CA GLU A 253 -9.51 11.03 7.80
C GLU A 253 -8.64 11.16 6.55
N LEU A 254 -7.34 11.43 6.70
CA LEU A 254 -6.40 11.49 5.57
C LEU A 254 -6.47 10.22 4.70
N ARG A 255 -6.50 9.06 5.35
CA ARG A 255 -6.49 7.77 4.67
C ARG A 255 -7.85 7.40 4.08
N ALA A 256 -8.90 7.47 4.89
CA ALA A 256 -10.26 7.11 4.47
C ALA A 256 -10.83 8.07 3.41
N CYS A 257 -10.61 9.39 3.55
CA CYS A 257 -11.05 10.35 2.55
C CYS A 257 -10.30 10.18 1.21
N SER A 258 -9.05 9.72 1.23
CA SER A 258 -8.30 9.39 0.00
C SER A 258 -8.91 8.20 -0.73
N ILE A 259 -9.27 7.14 0.01
CA ILE A 259 -9.99 5.99 -0.56
C ILE A 259 -11.31 6.43 -1.17
N TYR A 260 -12.11 7.18 -0.42
CA TYR A 260 -13.40 7.67 -0.88
C TYR A 260 -13.26 8.56 -2.14
N ALA A 261 -12.27 9.46 -2.15
CA ALA A 261 -12.00 10.34 -3.28
C ALA A 261 -11.66 9.56 -4.56
N VAL A 262 -10.79 8.55 -4.48
CA VAL A 262 -10.41 7.73 -5.64
C VAL A 262 -11.58 6.89 -6.13
N GLU A 263 -12.41 6.32 -5.25
CA GLU A 263 -13.62 5.61 -5.68
C GLU A 263 -14.60 6.56 -6.40
N LYS A 264 -14.74 7.81 -5.93
CA LYS A 264 -15.56 8.83 -6.62
C LYS A 264 -14.97 9.25 -7.96
N MET A 265 -13.64 9.35 -8.07
CA MET A 265 -12.97 9.57 -9.36
C MET A 265 -13.25 8.41 -10.34
N ARG A 266 -13.12 7.16 -9.88
CA ARG A 266 -13.42 5.95 -10.66
C ARG A 266 -14.86 5.94 -11.17
N GLU A 267 -15.83 6.23 -10.31
CA GLU A 267 -17.25 6.36 -10.68
C GLU A 267 -17.44 7.43 -11.77
N LEU A 268 -16.80 8.59 -11.61
CA LEU A 268 -16.93 9.71 -12.54
C LEU A 268 -16.25 9.44 -13.90
N PHE A 269 -15.10 8.77 -13.93
CA PHE A 269 -14.47 8.30 -15.18
C PHE A 269 -15.45 7.42 -15.95
N ARG A 270 -16.04 6.41 -15.29
CA ARG A 270 -17.01 5.51 -15.91
C ARG A 270 -18.22 6.27 -16.46
N ALA A 271 -18.73 7.25 -15.71
CA ALA A 271 -19.88 8.03 -16.11
C ALA A 271 -19.61 8.97 -17.30
N LYS A 272 -18.42 9.60 -17.37
CA LYS A 272 -18.09 10.59 -18.41
C LYS A 272 -17.51 9.98 -19.69
N SER A 273 -16.63 8.98 -19.60
CA SER A 273 -15.95 8.42 -20.77
C SER A 273 -16.42 7.03 -21.18
N GLY A 274 -17.18 6.34 -20.32
CA GLY A 274 -17.54 4.93 -20.51
C GLY A 274 -16.37 3.96 -20.30
N ASN A 275 -15.15 4.48 -20.06
CA ASN A 275 -13.98 3.66 -19.79
C ASN A 275 -14.00 3.18 -18.34
N GLN A 276 -13.70 1.90 -18.15
CA GLN A 276 -13.47 1.34 -16.84
C GLN A 276 -12.00 1.59 -16.46
N VAL A 277 -11.79 2.35 -15.40
CA VAL A 277 -10.49 2.55 -14.75
C VAL A 277 -10.55 1.86 -13.39
N LEU A 278 -9.51 1.12 -13.03
CA LEU A 278 -9.42 0.45 -11.73
C LEU A 278 -8.86 1.40 -10.67
N SER A 279 -9.29 1.20 -9.41
CA SER A 279 -8.74 1.98 -8.29
C SER A 279 -7.24 1.74 -8.12
N VAL A 280 -6.76 0.53 -8.42
CA VAL A 280 -5.32 0.18 -8.44
C VAL A 280 -4.56 0.97 -9.49
N GLU A 281 -5.13 1.19 -10.68
CA GLU A 281 -4.49 1.98 -11.74
C GLU A 281 -4.46 3.48 -11.39
N LEU A 282 -5.54 3.99 -10.78
CA LEU A 282 -5.58 5.36 -10.26
C LEU A 282 -4.54 5.57 -9.16
N ASP A 283 -4.40 4.60 -8.26
CA ASP A 283 -3.41 4.61 -7.19
C ASP A 283 -1.98 4.66 -7.75
N LEU A 284 -1.62 3.71 -8.61
CA LEU A 284 -0.31 3.67 -9.29
C LEU A 284 0.02 4.99 -10.00
N TRP A 285 -0.96 5.56 -10.71
CA TRP A 285 -0.80 6.86 -11.36
C TRP A 285 -0.56 7.99 -10.35
N LEU A 286 -1.41 8.14 -9.34
CA LEU A 286 -1.29 9.18 -8.32
C LEU A 286 0.01 9.06 -7.54
N TRP A 287 0.37 7.85 -7.14
CA TRP A 287 1.61 7.56 -6.44
C TRP A 287 2.84 7.91 -7.31
N SER A 288 2.83 7.57 -8.61
CA SER A 288 3.91 7.91 -9.54
C SER A 288 4.12 9.42 -9.68
N LEU A 289 3.06 10.23 -9.60
CA LEU A 289 3.18 11.70 -9.58
C LEU A 289 3.85 12.17 -8.29
N GLY A 290 3.49 11.56 -7.16
CA GLY A 290 4.00 11.96 -5.86
C GLY A 290 5.48 11.66 -5.67
N VAL A 291 5.94 10.47 -6.05
CA VAL A 291 7.37 10.10 -5.93
C VAL A 291 8.28 10.90 -6.85
N GLN A 292 7.75 11.46 -7.95
CA GLN A 292 8.48 12.37 -8.83
C GLN A 292 8.57 13.81 -8.29
N SER A 293 7.75 14.16 -7.29
CA SER A 293 7.70 15.51 -6.72
C SER A 293 8.61 15.63 -5.49
N GLN A 294 9.75 16.30 -5.65
CA GLN A 294 10.69 16.58 -4.56
C GLN A 294 10.15 17.56 -3.51
N TYR A 295 9.08 18.28 -3.83
CA TYR A 295 8.50 19.33 -2.98
C TYR A 295 7.19 18.91 -2.32
N LEU A 296 6.73 17.67 -2.57
CA LEU A 296 5.48 17.17 -2.03
C LEU A 296 5.55 17.12 -0.50
N GLN A 297 4.72 17.93 0.14
CA GLN A 297 4.57 17.91 1.59
C GLN A 297 3.50 16.90 1.97
N HIS A 298 3.85 15.93 2.80
CA HIS A 298 2.95 14.90 3.26
C HIS A 298 2.90 14.84 4.78
N HIS A 299 1.85 14.20 5.29
CA HIS A 299 1.73 13.96 6.72
C HIS A 299 2.82 13.00 7.22
N ARG A 300 3.20 13.16 8.49
CA ARG A 300 4.19 12.32 9.16
C ARG A 300 3.52 11.51 10.24
N THR A 301 3.27 10.25 9.95
CA THR A 301 2.76 9.30 10.95
C THR A 301 3.75 8.14 11.03
N LEU A 302 4.23 7.86 12.25
CA LEU A 302 5.05 6.69 12.51
C LEU A 302 4.12 5.49 12.73
N SER A 303 4.08 4.56 11.77
CA SER A 303 3.17 3.41 11.80
C SER A 303 3.72 2.21 11.03
N ILE A 304 3.24 1.01 11.33
CA ILE A 304 3.56 -0.22 10.59
C ILE A 304 2.66 -0.45 9.37
N TYR A 305 1.67 0.41 9.16
CA TYR A 305 0.62 0.15 8.17
C TYR A 305 0.87 0.76 6.79
N TYR A 306 1.67 1.83 6.67
CA TYR A 306 1.95 2.49 5.39
C TYR A 306 3.22 3.34 5.41
#